data_AF-A0A0E3RAY1-F1
#
_entry.id   AF-A0A0E3RAY1-F1
#
_cell.length_a   1.000
_cell.length_b   1.000
_cell.length_c   1.000
_cell.angle_alpha   90.00
_cell.angle_beta   90.00
_cell.angle_gamma   90.00
#
_symmetry.space_group_name_H-M   'P 1'
#
loop_
_entity.id
_entity.type
_entity.pdbx_description
1 polymer ?
#
loop_
_entity_poly.entity_id
_entity_poly.type
_entity_poly.pdbx_seq_one_letter_code
_entity_poly.pdbx_strand_id
1 'polypeptide(L)' 'MNLTKKYAEIGGFLIFLVLYLVFFNIFFRFEGTGYPFYAPGTLIFAFFGYWLGGHLYDRYLR' A
#
# COMPACT_ATOMS: atom_id res chain seq x y z
N MET A 1 -9.65 -20.13 -1.46
CA MET A 1 -9.78 -18.69 -1.14
C MET A 1 -10.96 -18.14 -1.93
N ASN A 2 -11.93 -17.49 -1.28
CA ASN A 2 -13.18 -17.07 -1.92
C ASN A 2 -12.91 -15.96 -2.96
N LEU A 3 -13.51 -16.03 -4.16
CA LEU A 3 -13.23 -15.10 -5.27
C LEU A 3 -13.43 -13.63 -4.88
N THR A 4 -14.50 -13.35 -4.13
CA THR A 4 -14.81 -12.01 -3.59
C THR A 4 -13.68 -11.44 -2.74
N LYS A 5 -13.03 -12.28 -1.94
CA LYS A 5 -11.91 -11.87 -1.09
C LYS A 5 -10.70 -11.46 -1.94
N LYS A 6 -10.39 -12.23 -2.98
CA LYS A 6 -9.29 -11.93 -3.89
C LYS A 6 -9.49 -10.60 -4.62
N TYR A 7 -10.73 -10.28 -5.03
CA TYR A 7 -11.05 -8.99 -5.64
C TYR A 7 -10.95 -7.83 -4.65
N ALA A 8 -11.43 -8.00 -3.42
CA ALA A 8 -11.26 -7.01 -2.37
C ALA A 8 -9.77 -6.76 -2.09
N GLU A 9 -8.94 -7.81 -2.13
CA GLU A 9 -7.52 -7.67 -1.88
C GLU A 9 -6.77 -6.92 -2.96
N ILE A 10 -7.05 -7.26 -4.22
CA ILE A 10 -6.48 -6.57 -5.39
C ILE A 10 -6.95 -5.11 -5.42
N GLY A 11 -8.23 -4.86 -5.12
CA GLY A 11 -8.78 -3.51 -5.03
C GLY A 11 -8.12 -2.68 -3.94
N GLY A 12 -7.97 -3.25 -2.74
CA GLY A 12 -7.28 -2.59 -1.62
C GLY A 12 -5.82 -2.26 -1.94
N PHE A 13 -5.10 -3.20 -2.57
CA PHE A 13 -3.72 -2.98 -3.00
C PHE A 13 -3.61 -1.85 -4.05
N LEU A 14 -4.51 -1.81 -5.04
CA LEU A 14 -4.51 -0.76 -6.06
C LEU A 14 -4.78 0.63 -5.47
N ILE A 15 -5.76 0.75 -4.58
CA ILE A 15 -6.06 2.01 -3.88
C ILE A 15 -4.85 2.45 -3.06
N PHE A 16 -4.27 1.52 -2.30
CA PHE A 16 -3.06 1.77 -1.53
C PHE A 16 -1.92 2.27 -2.43
N LEU A 17 -1.66 1.61 -3.56
CA LEU A 17 -0.60 1.97 -4.49
C LEU A 17 -0.77 3.39 -5.04
N VAL A 18 -1.98 3.77 -5.43
CA VAL A 18 -2.27 5.13 -5.91
C VAL A 18 -2.02 6.15 -4.80
N LEU A 19 -2.56 5.93 -3.60
CA LEU A 19 -2.38 6.84 -2.47
C LEU A 19 -0.90 6.97 -2.09
N TYR A 20 -0.16 5.87 -2.12
CA TYR A 20 1.26 5.83 -1.86
C TYR A 20 2.03 6.71 -2.85
N LEU A 21 1.78 6.54 -4.15
CA LEU A 21 2.47 7.33 -5.18
C LEU A 21 2.15 8.82 -5.06
N VAL A 22 0.89 9.15 -4.82
CA VAL A 22 0.45 10.54 -4.61
C VAL A 22 1.11 11.13 -3.37
N PHE A 23 1.10 10.42 -2.24
CA PHE A 23 1.69 10.88 -0.99
C PHE A 23 3.18 11.18 -1.14
N PHE A 24 3.96 10.25 -1.69
CA PHE A 24 5.40 10.47 -1.87
C PHE A 24 5.68 11.54 -2.92
N ASN A 25 4.92 11.60 -4.02
CA ASN A 25 5.09 12.65 -5.02
C ASN A 25 4.83 14.05 -4.43
N ILE A 26 3.81 14.19 -3.58
CA ILE A 26 3.52 15.43 -2.84
C ILE A 26 4.60 15.70 -1.80
N PHE A 27 4.99 14.71 -1.00
CA PHE A 27 5.98 14.85 0.07
C PHE A 27 7.35 15.32 -0.48
N PHE A 28 7.85 14.67 -1.54
CA PHE A 28 9.11 15.07 -2.18
C PHE A 28 9.03 16.42 -2.87
N ARG A 29 7.85 16.82 -3.39
CA ARG A 29 7.66 18.17 -3.93
C ARG A 29 7.91 19.25 -2.87
N PHE A 30 7.62 18.98 -1.59
CA PHE A 30 7.87 19.92 -0.50
C PHE A 30 9.30 19.89 0.03
N GLU A 31 10.03 18.78 -0.12
CA GLU A 31 11.45 18.68 0.30
C GLU A 31 12.44 19.38 -0.66
N GLY A 32 11.98 19.87 -1.82
CA GLY A 32 12.82 20.65 -2.74
C GLY A 32 13.96 19.87 -3.40
N THR A 33 14.04 18.56 -3.16
CA THR A 33 14.97 17.66 -3.85
C THR A 33 14.43 17.46 -5.26
N GLY A 34 15.09 18.07 -6.25
CA GLY A 34 14.64 18.13 -7.66
C GLY A 34 14.50 16.78 -8.39
N TYR A 35 14.57 15.66 -7.67
CA TYR A 35 14.41 14.32 -8.19
C TYR A 35 13.38 13.55 -7.34
N PRO A 36 12.30 13.02 -7.94
CA PRO A 36 11.37 12.18 -7.21
C PRO A 36 12.11 10.92 -6.76
N PHE A 37 12.44 10.85 -5.48
CA PHE A 37 13.03 9.66 -4.88
C PHE A 37 11.91 8.64 -4.76
N TYR A 38 11.68 7.86 -5.82
CA TYR A 38 10.90 6.64 -5.69
C TYR A 38 11.61 5.82 -4.60
N ALA A 39 11.01 5.69 -3.42
CA ALA A 39 11.57 4.95 -2.30
C ALA A 39 10.99 3.53 -2.35
N PRO A 40 11.53 2.60 -3.16
CA PRO A 40 10.98 1.24 -3.27
C PRO A 40 10.92 0.54 -1.91
N GLY A 41 11.72 0.96 -0.93
CA GLY A 41 11.67 0.46 0.44
C GLY A 41 10.31 0.64 1.12
N THR A 42 9.59 1.74 0.89
CA THR A 42 8.30 1.99 1.56
C THR A 42 7.14 1.20 0.93
N LEU A 43 7.27 0.74 -0.32
CA LEU A 43 6.36 -0.25 -0.92
C LEU A 43 6.47 -1.62 -0.25
N ILE A 44 7.68 -2.01 0.17
CA ILE A 44 7.92 -3.28 0.85
C ILE A 44 7.19 -3.28 2.20
N PHE A 45 7.34 -2.22 3.00
CA PHE A 45 6.64 -2.10 4.29
C PHE A 45 5.13 -2.08 4.14
N ALA A 46 4.63 -1.41 3.10
CA ALA A 46 3.21 -1.42 2.81
C ALA A 46 2.67 -2.78 2.41
N PHE A 47 3.41 -3.54 1.61
CA PHE A 47 3.05 -4.91 1.23
C PHE A 47 2.99 -5.81 2.48
N PHE A 48 3.96 -5.69 3.39
CA PHE A 48 3.94 -6.40 4.67
C PHE A 48 2.77 -5.98 5.56
N GLY A 49 2.47 -4.67 5.65
CA GLY A 49 1.34 -4.17 6.41
C GLY A 49 0.00 -4.66 5.85
N TYR A 50 -0.14 -4.68 4.53
CA TYR A 50 -1.32 -5.21 3.84
C TYR A 50 -1.50 -6.71 4.12
N TRP A 51 -0.43 -7.50 3.98
CA TRP A 51 -0.44 -8.94 4.26
C TRP A 51 -0.76 -9.23 5.74
N LEU A 52 -0.13 -8.51 6.66
CA LEU A 52 -0.37 -8.66 8.10
C LEU A 52 -1.81 -8.27 8.46
N GLY A 53 -2.32 -7.16 7.92
CA GLY A 53 -3.70 -6.74 8.13
C GLY A 53 -4.71 -7.78 7.63
N GLY A 54 -4.48 -8.36 6.45
CA GLY A 54 -5.30 -9.46 5.94
C GLY A 54 -5.27 -10.70 6.83
N HIS A 55 -4.08 -11.08 7.29
CA HIS A 55 -3.90 -12.23 8.19
C HIS A 55 -4.57 -12.01 9.56
N LEU A 56 -4.47 -10.80 10.13
CA LEU A 56 -5.15 -10.46 11.39
C LEU A 56 -6.67 -10.43 11.23
N TYR A 57 -7.18 -9.89 10.12
CA TYR A 57 -8.60 -9.87 9.83
C TYR A 57 -9.19 -11.29 9.75
N ASP A 58 -8.55 -12.19 9.02
CA ASP A 58 -8.99 -13.58 8.93
C ASP A 58 -8.97 -14.32 10.26
N ARG A 59 -7.99 -14.03 11.12
CA ARG A 59 -7.78 -14.78 12.36
C ARG A 59 -8.67 -14.27 13.50
N TYR A 60 -9.03 -12.99 13.51
CA TYR A 60 -9.66 -12.35 14.68
C TYR A 60 -11.01 -11.68 14.42
N LEU A 61 -11.35 -11.33 13.18
CA LEU A 61 -12.55 -10.54 12.85
C LEU A 61 -13.56 -11.28 11.97
N ARG A 62 -13.25 -12.50 11.54
CA ARG A 62 -14.12 -13.36 10.73
C ARG A 62 -14.56 -14.60 11.49
#